data_AF-A0A5K4EE61-F1
#
_entry.id   AF-A0A5K4EE61-F1
#
_cell.length_a   1.000
_cell.length_b   1.000
_cell.length_c   1.000
_cell.angle_alpha   90.00
_cell.angle_beta   90.00
_cell.angle_gamma   90.00
#
_symmetry.space_group_name_H-M   'P 1'
#
loop_
_entity.id
_entity.type
_entity.pdbx_description
1 polymer ?
#
loop_
_entity_poly.entity_id
_entity_poly.type
_entity_poly.pdbx_seq_one_letter_code
_entity_poly.pdbx_strand_id
1 'polypeptide(L)'
;MVDEHFGISIVEGMASGLITIAHRSGGPLTDIIGPSETSSSSNQLENSGVGFLASTVDEYANIFELVLLKMSESQIDAIRKNATKWVREKFSEDCFIRGWIDQMNVFSL
;
A
#
# COMPACT_ATOMS: atom_id res chain seq x y z
N MET A 1 0.54 -14.23 1.19
CA MET A 1 -0.61 -14.84 1.89
C MET A 1 -1.86 -14.45 1.13
N VAL A 2 -2.72 -15.41 0.79
CA VAL A 2 -3.98 -15.15 0.09
C VAL A 2 -5.05 -14.88 1.14
N ASP A 3 -5.99 -13.98 0.83
CA ASP A 3 -7.12 -13.60 1.70
C ASP A 3 -6.71 -13.14 3.11
N GLU A 4 -5.60 -12.42 3.20
CA GLU A 4 -5.19 -11.70 4.40
C GLU A 4 -6.29 -10.70 4.81
N HIS A 5 -6.73 -10.73 6.06
CA HIS A 5 -7.89 -9.95 6.48
C HIS A 5 -7.61 -8.44 6.41
N PHE A 6 -6.54 -7.99 7.08
CA PHE A 6 -6.07 -6.60 6.99
C PHE A 6 -4.63 -6.54 6.48
N GLY A 7 -3.71 -7.25 7.14
CA GLY A 7 -2.29 -7.24 6.79
C GLY A 7 -1.51 -6.12 7.48
N ILE A 8 -1.54 -6.08 8.82
CA ILE A 8 -0.81 -5.05 9.59
C ILE A 8 0.69 -5.02 9.26
N SER A 9 1.31 -6.18 9.01
CA SER A 9 2.73 -6.25 8.65
C SER A 9 3.06 -5.57 7.31
N ILE A 10 2.09 -5.45 6.41
CA ILE A 10 2.24 -4.68 5.16
C ILE A 10 2.33 -3.18 5.50
N VAL A 11 1.46 -2.71 6.39
CA VAL A 11 1.45 -1.31 6.87
C VAL A 11 2.76 -0.98 7.59
N GLU A 12 3.22 -1.85 8.48
CA GLU A 12 4.49 -1.69 9.20
C GLU A 12 5.69 -1.66 8.24
N GLY A 13 5.72 -2.57 7.26
CA GLY A 13 6.74 -2.59 6.21
C GLY A 13 6.79 -1.28 5.43
N MET A 14 5.64 -0.80 4.95
CA MET A 14 5.52 0.48 4.23
C MET A 14 5.92 1.68 5.10
N ALA A 15 5.53 1.70 6.38
CA ALA A 15 5.91 2.74 7.33
C ALA A 15 7.43 2.80 7.55
N SER A 16 8.09 1.63 7.54
CA SER A 16 9.55 1.53 7.66
C SER A 16 10.32 1.84 6.37
N GLY A 17 9.61 2.17 5.28
CA GLY A 17 10.22 2.50 3.98
C GLY A 17 10.57 1.27 3.14
N LEU A 18 9.96 0.12 3.39
CA LEU A 18 10.09 -1.05 2.52
C LEU A 18 9.15 -0.92 1.32
N ILE A 19 9.66 -1.30 0.14
CA ILE A 19 8.81 -1.53 -1.03
C ILE A 19 8.08 -2.85 -0.80
N THR A 20 6.76 -2.78 -0.65
CA THR A 20 5.97 -3.95 -0.28
C THR A 20 5.27 -4.53 -1.51
N ILE A 21 5.38 -5.85 -1.68
CA ILE A 21 4.68 -6.63 -2.71
C ILE A 21 3.76 -7.60 -1.97
N ALA A 22 2.46 -7.40 -2.11
CA ALA A 22 1.45 -8.17 -1.39
C ALA A 22 0.54 -8.95 -2.34
N HIS A 23 -0.19 -9.92 -1.82
CA HIS A 23 -1.14 -10.66 -2.65
C HIS A 23 -2.33 -9.76 -3.00
N ARG A 24 -2.83 -9.86 -4.24
CA ARG A 24 -3.99 -9.09 -4.73
C ARG A 24 -5.31 -9.68 -4.22
N SER A 25 -5.49 -9.71 -2.91
CA SER A 25 -6.71 -10.18 -2.23
C SER A 25 -6.80 -9.55 -0.83
N GLY A 26 -7.99 -9.56 -0.24
CA GLY A 26 -8.19 -9.12 1.15
C GLY A 26 -7.66 -7.71 1.42
N GLY A 27 -7.25 -7.46 2.66
CA GLY A 27 -6.81 -6.15 3.14
C GLY A 27 -5.75 -5.44 2.28
N PRO A 28 -4.70 -6.11 1.79
CA PRO A 28 -3.75 -5.49 0.86
C PRO A 28 -4.40 -4.89 -0.39
N LEU A 29 -5.42 -5.54 -0.95
CA LEU A 29 -6.16 -5.06 -2.10
C LEU A 29 -7.24 -4.04 -1.71
N THR A 30 -8.03 -4.33 -0.68
CA THR A 30 -9.25 -3.56 -0.38
C THR A 30 -8.99 -2.34 0.48
N ASP A 31 -7.95 -2.36 1.31
CA ASP A 31 -7.76 -1.35 2.37
C ASP A 31 -6.42 -0.63 2.24
N ILE A 32 -5.34 -1.32 1.84
CA ILE A 32 -3.98 -0.78 1.92
C ILE A 32 -3.45 -0.26 0.58
N ILE A 33 -3.09 -1.15 -0.36
CA ILE A 33 -2.39 -0.77 -1.60
C ILE A 33 -3.40 -0.44 -2.70
N GLY A 34 -4.49 -1.20 -2.84
CA GLY A 34 -5.47 -0.92 -3.90
C GLY A 34 -6.11 0.47 -3.82
N PRO A 35 -6.48 0.99 -2.64
CA PRO A 35 -7.10 2.32 -2.52
C PRO A 35 -6.14 3.49 -2.74
N SER A 36 -4.82 3.28 -2.76
CA SER A 36 -3.88 4.38 -2.97
C SER A 36 -3.88 4.92 -4.40
N GLU A 37 -4.45 4.16 -5.34
CA GLU A 37 -4.50 4.48 -6.77
C GLU A 37 -5.91 4.34 -7.34
N THR A 38 -6.87 5.10 -6.82
CA THR A 38 -8.15 5.21 -7.54
C THR A 38 -7.92 5.82 -8.93
N SER A 39 -7.97 4.92 -9.90
CA SER A 39 -8.28 5.03 -11.32
C SER A 39 -7.17 5.41 -12.32
N SER A 40 -6.84 4.39 -13.14
CA SER A 40 -6.43 4.50 -14.56
C SER A 40 -4.96 4.73 -14.87
N SER A 41 -4.12 3.71 -14.63
CA SER A 41 -3.20 3.32 -15.69
C SER A 41 -3.20 1.80 -15.81
N SER A 42 -3.45 1.31 -17.02
CA SER A 42 -3.18 -0.07 -17.42
C SER A 42 -1.70 -0.45 -17.32
N ASN A 43 -0.85 0.51 -16.93
CA ASN A 43 0.56 0.35 -16.60
C ASN A 43 0.79 0.78 -15.15
N GLN A 44 0.63 -0.16 -14.20
CA GLN A 44 1.13 -0.03 -12.81
C GLN A 44 2.63 0.35 -12.73
N LEU A 45 3.32 0.33 -13.87
CA LEU A 45 4.75 0.57 -14.00
C LEU A 45 5.13 2.06 -14.07
N GLU A 46 4.22 2.95 -14.48
CA GLU A 46 4.56 4.36 -14.72
C GLU A 46 4.25 5.29 -13.54
N ASN A 47 3.38 4.88 -12.61
CA ASN A 47 3.09 5.68 -11.43
C ASN A 47 3.94 5.19 -10.25
N SER A 48 4.52 6.11 -9.49
CA SER A 48 5.34 5.79 -8.31
C SER A 48 4.46 5.41 -7.12
N GLY A 49 3.53 4.46 -7.30
CA GLY A 49 2.52 4.05 -6.32
C GLY A 49 3.08 3.65 -4.95
N VAL A 50 2.21 3.20 -4.05
CA VAL A 50 2.62 2.92 -2.66
C VAL A 50 3.20 1.52 -2.45
N GLY A 51 3.15 0.67 -3.48
CA GLY A 51 3.52 -0.73 -3.41
C GLY A 51 2.91 -1.50 -4.59
N PHE A 52 3.03 -2.83 -4.54
CA PHE A 52 2.61 -3.69 -5.65
C PHE A 52 1.67 -4.81 -5.19
N LEU A 53 0.78 -5.22 -6.10
CA LEU A 53 -0.16 -6.33 -5.90
C LEU A 53 0.03 -7.40 -6.97
N ALA A 54 0.26 -8.64 -6.54
CA ALA A 54 0.40 -9.81 -7.40
C ALA A 54 -0.53 -10.95 -6.98
N SER A 55 -1.00 -11.75 -7.94
CA SER A 55 -1.81 -12.95 -7.70
C SER A 55 -1.09 -14.23 -8.11
N THR A 56 -0.12 -14.13 -9.01
CA THR A 56 0.56 -15.30 -9.62
C THR A 56 2.05 -15.27 -9.37
N VAL A 57 2.68 -16.45 -9.46
CA VAL A 57 4.14 -16.58 -9.33
C VAL A 57 4.87 -15.72 -10.35
N ASP A 58 4.40 -15.69 -11.60
CA ASP A 58 5.00 -14.88 -12.67
C ASP A 58 4.88 -13.39 -12.39
N GLU A 59 3.75 -12.92 -11.85
CA GLU A 59 3.59 -11.52 -11.43
C GLU A 59 4.56 -11.16 -10.32
N TYR A 60 4.71 -12.01 -9.30
CA TYR A 60 5.71 -11.78 -8.25
C TYR A 60 7.13 -11.71 -8.84
N ALA A 61 7.51 -12.67 -9.68
CA ALA A 61 8.83 -12.72 -10.29
C ALA A 61 9.12 -11.46 -11.12
N ASN A 62 8.16 -11.02 -11.94
CA ASN A 62 8.30 -9.82 -12.77
C ASN A 62 8.45 -8.55 -11.92
N ILE A 63 7.70 -8.43 -10.82
CA ILE A 63 7.79 -7.27 -9.93
C ILE A 63 9.12 -7.28 -9.17
N PHE A 64 9.60 -8.45 -8.72
CA PHE A 64 10.93 -8.56 -8.11
C PHE A 64 12.03 -8.16 -9.10
N GLU A 65 11.99 -8.65 -10.35
CA GLU A 65 12.94 -8.28 -11.40
C GLU A 65 12.92 -6.77 -11.64
N LEU A 66 11.73 -6.18 -11.72
CA LEU A 66 11.55 -4.75 -11.88
C LEU A 66 12.20 -3.95 -10.74
N VAL A 67 11.81 -4.24 -9.50
CA VAL A 67 12.23 -3.47 -8.31
C VAL A 67 13.72 -3.64 -8.04
N LEU A 68 14.26 -4.84 -8.24
CA LEU A 68 15.66 -5.16 -7.89
C LEU A 68 16.64 -4.81 -9.01
N LEU A 69 16.24 -4.91 -10.28
CA LEU A 69 17.18 -4.86 -11.41
C LEU A 69 16.92 -3.72 -12.39
N LYS A 70 15.68 -3.23 -12.51
CA LYS A 70 15.29 -2.30 -13.58
C LYS A 70 14.97 -0.88 -13.11
N MET A 71 14.52 -0.71 -11.87
CA MET A 71 14.20 0.61 -11.32
C MET A 71 15.45 1.42 -10.94
N SER A 72 15.40 2.72 -11.19
CA SER A 72 16.40 3.65 -10.66
C SER A 72 16.19 3.91 -9.17
N GLU A 73 17.23 4.39 -8.49
CA GLU A 73 17.13 4.83 -7.09
C GLU A 73 16.04 5.88 -6.88
N SER A 74 15.87 6.81 -7.83
CA SER A 74 14.84 7.85 -7.75
C SER A 74 13.41 7.28 -7.80
N GLN A 75 13.18 6.23 -8.60
CA GLN A 75 11.88 5.54 -8.65
C GLN A 75 11.62 4.78 -7.34
N ILE A 76 12.62 4.06 -6.83
CA ILE A 76 12.56 3.34 -5.56
C ILE A 76 12.24 4.32 -4.41
N ASP A 77 12.95 5.43 -4.34
CA ASP A 77 12.74 6.46 -3.32
C ASP A 77 11.37 7.13 -3.42
N ALA A 78 10.86 7.33 -4.64
CA ALA A 78 9.52 7.86 -4.85
C ALA A 78 8.45 6.92 -4.28
N ILE A 79 8.53 5.62 -4.58
CA ILE A 79 7.62 4.60 -4.04
C ILE A 79 7.68 4.58 -2.51
N ARG A 80 8.89 4.56 -1.92
CA ARG A 80 9.06 4.58 -0.46
C ARG A 80 8.43 5.80 0.19
N LYS A 81 8.71 6.99 -0.34
CA LYS A 81 8.14 8.25 0.20
C LYS A 81 6.63 8.26 0.10
N ASN A 82 6.08 7.80 -1.01
CA ASN A 82 4.65 7.72 -1.23
C ASN A 82 3.99 6.70 -0.29
N ALA A 83 4.62 5.53 -0.11
CA ALA A 83 4.16 4.49 0.82
C ALA A 83 4.14 4.97 2.27
N THR A 84 5.23 5.56 2.75
CA THR A 84 5.30 6.08 4.12
C THR A 84 4.31 7.23 4.34
N LYS A 85 4.15 8.12 3.37
CA LYS A 85 3.14 9.19 3.41
C LYS A 85 1.72 8.61 3.48
N TRP A 86 1.40 7.66 2.61
CA TRP A 86 0.10 6.99 2.57
C TRP A 86 -0.25 6.34 3.91
N VAL A 87 0.69 5.58 4.49
CA VAL A 87 0.48 4.96 5.80
C VAL A 87 0.22 5.98 6.88
N ARG A 88 1.01 7.07 6.92
CA ARG A 88 0.82 8.13 7.90
C ARG A 88 -0.55 8.80 7.78
N GLU A 89 -1.02 9.02 6.55
CA GLU A 89 -2.29 9.70 6.28
C GLU A 89 -3.52 8.81 6.49
N LYS A 90 -3.37 7.48 6.45
CA LYS A 90 -4.50 6.54 6.55
C LYS A 90 -4.53 5.71 7.83
N PHE A 91 -3.37 5.31 8.34
CA PHE A 91 -3.25 4.30 9.40
C PHE A 91 -2.45 4.79 10.63
N SER A 92 -2.23 6.09 10.78
CA SER A 92 -1.67 6.64 12.01
C SER A 92 -2.68 6.63 13.15
N GLU A 93 -2.17 6.62 14.39
CA GLU A 93 -2.98 6.73 15.60
C GLU A 93 -3.84 8.01 15.59
N ASP A 94 -3.29 9.14 15.17
CA ASP A 94 -4.02 10.41 15.01
C ASP A 94 -5.19 10.29 14.01
N CYS A 95 -5.00 9.55 12.91
CA CYS A 95 -6.08 9.30 11.96
C CYS A 95 -7.17 8.41 12.56
N PHE A 96 -6.77 7.35 13.28
CA PHE A 96 -7.71 6.47 13.96
C PHE A 96 -8.52 7.21 15.03
N ILE A 97 -7.88 7.96 15.91
CA ILE A 97 -8.55 8.71 16.99
C ILE A 97 -9.54 9.71 16.42
N ARG A 98 -9.13 10.50 15.41
CA ARG A 98 -10.03 11.46 14.77
C ARG A 98 -11.22 10.77 14.12
N GLY A 99 -10.97 9.74 13.31
CA GLY A 99 -12.05 8.99 12.66
C GLY A 99 -13.00 8.36 13.67
N TRP A 100 -12.48 7.82 14.78
CA TRP A 100 -13.28 7.28 15.87
C TRP A 100 -14.17 8.35 16.51
N ILE A 101 -13.61 9.49 16.90
CA ILE A 101 -14.35 10.60 17.51
C ILE A 101 -15.42 11.12 16.55
N ASP A 102 -15.07 11.30 15.28
CA ASP A 102 -16.01 11.76 14.25
C ASP A 102 -17.20 10.81 14.13
N GLN A 103 -16.97 9.49 14.13
CA GLN A 103 -18.05 8.51 14.10
C GLN A 103 -18.87 8.49 15.40
N MET A 104 -18.24 8.60 16.57
CA MET A 104 -18.97 8.66 17.85
C MET A 104 -19.87 9.90 17.95
N ASN A 105 -19.38 11.04 17.47
CA ASN A 105 -20.15 12.28 17.42
C ASN A 105 -21.39 12.19 16.51
N VAL A 106 -21.36 11.38 15.44
CA VAL A 106 -22.55 11.10 14.61
C VAL A 106 -23.68 10.51 15.45
N PHE A 107 -23.34 9.73 16.49
CA PHE A 107 -24.30 9.12 17.40
C PHE A 107 -24.59 9.95 18.66
N SER A 108 -24.06 11.18 18.75
CA SER A 108 -24.23 12.08 19.91
C SER A 108 -23.81 11.46 21.26
N LEU A 109 -22.78 10.61 21.22
CA LEU A 109 -22.13 9.99 22.39
C LEU A 109 -20.87 10.75 22.80
#